data_AF-K9GFE2-F1
#
_entry.id   AF-K9GFE2-F1
#
_cell.length_a   1.000
_cell.length_b   1.000
_cell.length_c   1.000
_cell.angle_alpha   90.00
_cell.angle_beta   90.00
_cell.angle_gamma   90.00
#
_symmetry.space_group_name_H-M   'P 1'
#
loop_
_entity.id
_entity.type
_entity.pdbx_description
1 polymer ?
#
loop_
_entity_poly.entity_id
_entity_poly.type
_entity_poly.pdbx_seq_one_letter_code
_entity_poly.pdbx_strand_id
1 'polypeptide(L)'
;MDVLLPTEVPPDNMGTVSTTDQRRTFNVFRSMCELALIRSQIYKHLYSVAAADRPLVEVAAAVAMLNEKLQLWKDSIPTEFQPESKRFSAFPKSSTISATLLFLHFSYFSCLIAIHRVPAARGSRLAMDLVERNNVYNVPHPVVSMSESLCTTAATASINLMKYIPKSNIALIGMMIYYPILASKTLSSAIVQNPRDTSRIYHIRLIMQVETFVSSLVLDTPNEGIDGLLKDCAEYRSLAEAAVREATQLCRG
;
A
#
# COMPACT_ATOMS: atom_id res chain seq x y z
N MET A 1 -21.35 16.55 -11.73
CA MET A 1 -20.54 17.23 -12.74
C MET A 1 -19.18 16.58 -12.70
N ASP A 2 -18.79 15.85 -13.74
CA ASP A 2 -17.46 15.23 -13.77
C ASP A 2 -16.42 16.34 -13.96
N VAL A 3 -15.53 16.48 -12.97
CA VAL A 3 -14.44 17.45 -13.03
C VAL A 3 -13.40 16.93 -14.01
N LEU A 4 -13.10 17.71 -15.05
CA LEU A 4 -12.07 17.36 -16.03
C LEU A 4 -10.68 17.29 -15.38
N LEU A 5 -9.82 16.41 -15.89
CA LEU A 5 -8.43 16.34 -15.45
C LEU A 5 -7.69 17.64 -15.76
N PRO A 6 -6.75 18.08 -14.90
CA PRO A 6 -5.87 19.22 -15.18
C PRO A 6 -5.13 19.03 -16.50
N THR A 7 -4.93 20.08 -17.29
CA THR A 7 -4.21 20.01 -18.58
C THR A 7 -2.81 19.39 -18.41
N GLU A 8 -2.39 18.57 -19.37
CA GLU A 8 -1.08 17.91 -19.35
C GLU A 8 0.07 18.93 -19.28
N VAL A 9 -0.03 20.01 -20.05
CA VAL A 9 0.90 21.15 -20.02
C VAL A 9 0.16 22.37 -19.46
N PRO A 10 0.31 22.69 -18.16
CA PRO A 10 -0.35 23.84 -17.56
C PRO A 10 0.38 25.14 -17.93
N PRO A 11 -0.34 26.27 -18.09
CA PRO A 11 0.26 27.54 -18.55
C PRO A 11 1.27 28.13 -17.56
N ASP A 12 1.19 27.77 -16.28
CA ASP A 12 2.09 28.20 -15.20
C ASP A 12 3.25 27.20 -14.94
N ASN A 13 3.29 26.07 -15.66
CA ASN A 13 4.20 24.95 -15.45
C ASN A 13 4.16 24.34 -14.04
N MET A 14 3.15 24.66 -13.22
CA MET A 14 3.06 24.16 -11.85
C MET A 14 2.84 22.64 -11.84
N GLY A 15 3.54 21.95 -10.94
CA GLY A 15 3.50 20.49 -10.83
C GLY A 15 4.22 19.74 -11.95
N THR A 16 4.90 20.43 -12.87
CA THR A 16 5.66 19.81 -13.96
C THR A 16 7.13 19.63 -13.57
N VAL A 17 7.70 18.46 -13.86
CA VAL A 17 9.12 18.15 -13.72
C VAL A 17 9.70 17.69 -15.04
N SER A 18 10.91 18.13 -15.36
CA SER A 18 11.63 17.65 -16.55
C SER A 18 12.44 16.41 -16.22
N THR A 19 12.55 15.51 -17.19
CA THR A 19 13.41 14.34 -17.05
C THR A 19 14.88 14.73 -16.96
N THR A 20 15.73 13.84 -16.41
CA THR A 20 17.18 14.10 -16.29
C THR A 20 17.84 14.43 -17.64
N ASP A 21 17.37 13.81 -18.73
CA ASP A 21 17.82 14.07 -20.10
C ASP A 21 17.16 15.28 -20.78
N GLN A 22 16.24 15.95 -20.07
CA GLN A 22 15.43 17.09 -20.51
C GLN A 22 14.58 16.83 -21.76
N ARG A 23 14.36 15.56 -22.14
CA ARG A 23 13.59 15.21 -23.34
C ARG A 23 12.09 15.13 -23.10
N ARG A 24 11.67 14.93 -21.85
CA ARG A 24 10.27 14.78 -21.48
C ARG A 24 9.96 15.61 -20.25
N THR A 25 8.70 16.01 -20.14
CA THR A 25 8.15 16.60 -18.93
C THR A 25 7.12 15.65 -18.33
N PHE A 26 6.92 15.75 -17.03
CA PHE A 26 5.96 14.96 -16.29
C PHE A 26 5.15 15.87 -15.37
N ASN A 27 3.83 15.87 -15.57
CA ASN A 27 2.91 16.60 -14.71
C ASN A 27 2.50 15.72 -13.53
N VAL A 28 3.20 15.88 -12.41
CA VAL A 28 2.99 15.10 -11.18
C VAL A 28 1.58 15.31 -10.63
N PHE A 29 1.06 16.54 -10.69
CA PHE A 29 -0.27 16.86 -10.17
C PHE A 29 -1.39 16.22 -10.99
N ARG A 30 -1.27 16.25 -12.33
CA ARG A 30 -2.22 15.54 -13.19
C ARG A 30 -2.19 14.04 -12.93
N SER A 31 -1.01 13.45 -12.78
CA SER A 31 -0.86 12.01 -12.48
C SER A 31 -1.47 11.64 -11.12
N MET A 32 -1.38 12.52 -10.12
CA MET A 32 -2.09 12.38 -8.85
C MET A 32 -3.62 12.32 -9.04
N CYS A 33 -4.18 13.21 -9.86
CA CYS A 33 -5.61 13.22 -10.17
C CYS A 33 -6.05 11.94 -10.89
N GLU A 34 -5.26 11.46 -11.86
CA GLU A 34 -5.51 10.20 -12.55
C GLU A 34 -5.51 9.01 -11.58
N LEU A 35 -4.53 8.95 -10.67
CA LEU A 35 -4.48 7.92 -9.64
C LEU A 35 -5.67 8.01 -8.67
N ALA A 36 -6.12 9.22 -8.33
CA ALA A 36 -7.31 9.41 -7.50
C ALA A 36 -8.59 8.86 -8.18
N LEU A 37 -8.72 8.97 -9.50
CA LEU A 37 -9.81 8.35 -10.25
C LEU A 37 -9.72 6.82 -10.22
N ILE A 38 -8.52 6.25 -10.27
CA ILE A 38 -8.31 4.81 -10.11
C ILE A 38 -8.69 4.39 -8.68
N ARG A 39 -8.26 5.12 -7.66
CA ARG A 39 -8.63 4.88 -6.25
C ARG A 39 -10.14 4.92 -6.03
N SER A 40 -10.85 5.84 -6.68
CA SER A 40 -12.33 5.90 -6.65
C SER A 40 -12.95 4.64 -7.26
N GLN A 41 -12.42 4.16 -8.39
CA GLN A 41 -12.85 2.91 -9.02
C GLN A 41 -12.56 1.68 -8.14
N ILE A 42 -11.40 1.63 -7.48
CA ILE A 42 -11.06 0.58 -6.49
C ILE A 42 -12.13 0.55 -5.41
N TYR A 43 -12.46 1.70 -4.82
CA TYR A 43 -13.50 1.79 -3.80
C TYR A 43 -14.85 1.30 -4.33
N LYS A 44 -15.31 1.83 -5.47
CA LYS A 44 -16.60 1.47 -6.07
C LYS A 44 -16.73 -0.04 -6.33
N HIS A 45 -15.68 -0.67 -6.84
CA HIS A 45 -15.72 -2.06 -7.29
C HIS A 45 -15.39 -3.10 -6.22
N LEU A 46 -14.62 -2.75 -5.19
CA LEU A 46 -14.12 -3.70 -4.19
C LEU A 46 -14.56 -3.40 -2.74
N TYR A 47 -14.92 -2.15 -2.43
CA TYR A 47 -15.15 -1.71 -1.04
C TYR A 47 -16.49 -1.00 -0.81
N SER A 48 -17.25 -0.69 -1.85
CA SER A 48 -18.59 -0.14 -1.70
C SER A 48 -19.54 -1.17 -1.07
N VAL A 49 -20.65 -0.71 -0.48
CA VAL A 49 -21.68 -1.59 0.07
C VAL A 49 -22.18 -2.57 -1.01
N ALA A 50 -22.39 -2.08 -2.23
CA ALA A 50 -22.79 -2.91 -3.37
C ALA A 50 -21.71 -3.90 -3.85
N ALA A 51 -20.44 -3.69 -3.48
CA ALA A 51 -19.36 -4.62 -3.79
C ALA A 51 -19.23 -5.75 -2.74
N ALA A 52 -19.82 -5.59 -1.55
CA ALA A 52 -19.71 -6.57 -0.47
C ALA A 52 -20.26 -7.94 -0.88
N ASP A 53 -21.41 -7.96 -1.56
CA ASP A 53 -22.13 -9.20 -1.92
C ASP A 53 -21.72 -9.80 -3.27
N ARG A 54 -20.70 -9.24 -3.94
CA ARG A 54 -20.27 -9.74 -5.26
C ARG A 54 -19.66 -11.13 -5.16
N PRO A 55 -19.98 -12.05 -6.10
CA PRO A 55 -19.31 -13.34 -6.24
C PRO A 55 -17.80 -13.21 -6.42
N LEU A 56 -17.04 -14.22 -5.97
CA LEU A 56 -15.57 -14.21 -6.08
C LEU A 56 -15.08 -14.04 -7.53
N VAL A 57 -15.79 -14.62 -8.50
CA VAL A 57 -15.45 -14.51 -9.93
C VAL A 57 -15.55 -13.05 -10.41
N GLU A 58 -16.59 -12.33 -9.99
CA GLU A 58 -16.73 -10.90 -10.31
C GLU A 58 -15.68 -10.04 -9.60
N VAL A 59 -15.33 -10.38 -8.36
CA VAL A 59 -14.22 -9.73 -7.64
C VAL A 59 -12.89 -9.96 -8.37
N ALA A 60 -12.62 -11.18 -8.84
CA ALA A 60 -11.42 -11.49 -9.61
C ALA A 60 -11.36 -10.71 -10.93
N ALA A 61 -12.48 -10.61 -11.64
CA ALA A 61 -12.57 -9.79 -12.86
C ALA A 61 -12.35 -8.29 -12.57
N ALA A 62 -12.93 -7.76 -11.50
CA ALA A 62 -12.71 -6.38 -11.08
C ALA A 62 -11.25 -6.12 -10.72
N VAL A 63 -10.58 -7.07 -10.04
CA VAL A 63 -9.16 -6.99 -9.69
C VAL A 63 -8.28 -6.96 -10.94
N ALA A 64 -8.54 -7.84 -11.91
CA ALA A 64 -7.80 -7.85 -13.17
C ALA A 64 -7.91 -6.50 -13.91
N MET A 65 -9.13 -5.98 -14.05
CA MET A 65 -9.40 -4.67 -14.67
C MET A 65 -8.71 -3.52 -13.92
N LEU A 66 -8.77 -3.50 -12.58
CA LEU A 66 -8.15 -2.45 -11.78
C LEU A 66 -6.62 -2.52 -11.84
N ASN A 67 -6.05 -3.73 -11.87
CA ASN A 67 -4.61 -3.92 -12.01
C ASN A 67 -4.11 -3.45 -13.38
N GLU A 68 -4.84 -3.75 -14.45
CA GLU A 68 -4.53 -3.24 -15.80
C GLU A 68 -4.55 -1.70 -15.82
N LYS A 69 -5.60 -1.07 -15.26
CA LYS A 69 -5.67 0.40 -15.17
C LYS A 69 -4.50 1.00 -14.39
N LEU A 70 -4.15 0.39 -13.26
CA LEU A 70 -3.04 0.87 -12.42
C LEU A 70 -1.69 0.69 -13.13
N GLN A 71 -1.51 -0.41 -13.86
CA GLN A 71 -0.31 -0.68 -14.62
C GLN A 71 -0.16 0.29 -15.81
N LEU A 72 -1.23 0.52 -16.58
CA LEU A 72 -1.24 1.51 -17.67
C LEU A 72 -0.93 2.92 -17.16
N TRP A 73 -1.48 3.30 -16.00
CA TRP A 73 -1.12 4.56 -15.34
C TRP A 73 0.34 4.61 -14.91
N LYS A 74 0.92 3.53 -14.40
CA LYS A 74 2.35 3.49 -14.05
C LYS A 74 3.22 3.63 -15.30
N ASP A 75 2.84 2.96 -16.39
CA ASP A 75 3.58 2.95 -17.65
C ASP A 75 3.53 4.30 -18.39
N SER A 76 2.54 5.15 -18.10
CA SER A 76 2.49 6.53 -18.62
C SER A 76 3.47 7.47 -17.92
N ILE A 77 3.97 7.13 -16.73
CA ILE A 77 4.92 7.93 -15.97
C ILE A 77 6.34 7.68 -16.48
N PRO A 78 7.16 8.72 -16.73
CA PRO A 78 8.56 8.52 -17.09
C PRO A 78 9.31 7.67 -16.06
N THR A 79 10.15 6.74 -16.52
CA THR A 79 10.78 5.70 -15.71
C THR A 79 11.49 6.21 -14.45
N GLU A 80 12.09 7.41 -14.50
CA GLU A 80 12.76 8.00 -13.34
C GLU A 80 11.81 8.45 -12.21
N PHE A 81 10.53 8.69 -12.51
CA PHE A 81 9.51 9.11 -11.54
C PHE A 81 8.56 7.97 -11.13
N GLN A 82 8.72 6.76 -11.69
CA GLN A 82 7.87 5.62 -11.35
C GLN A 82 8.08 5.14 -9.89
N PRO A 83 7.02 4.67 -9.19
CA PRO A 83 7.09 4.24 -7.79
C PRO A 83 8.11 3.13 -7.45
N GLU A 84 8.48 2.30 -8.42
CA GLU A 84 9.40 1.17 -8.26
C GLU A 84 10.85 1.51 -8.68
N SER A 85 11.10 2.76 -9.07
CA SER A 85 12.41 3.17 -9.55
C SER A 85 13.44 3.16 -8.41
N LYS A 86 14.51 2.37 -8.57
CA LYS A 86 15.62 2.29 -7.59
C LYS A 86 16.42 3.60 -7.46
N ARG A 87 16.11 4.60 -8.29
CA ARG A 87 16.84 5.88 -8.39
C ARG A 87 16.12 7.02 -7.67
N PHE A 88 15.79 6.82 -6.40
CA PHE A 88 15.26 7.90 -5.53
C PHE A 88 16.25 9.06 -5.32
N SER A 89 17.52 8.92 -5.74
CA SER A 89 18.48 10.03 -5.79
C SER A 89 18.07 11.14 -6.78
N ALA A 90 17.02 10.94 -7.58
CA ALA A 90 16.49 11.89 -8.55
C ALA A 90 15.32 12.74 -8.01
N PHE A 91 14.95 12.64 -6.72
CA PHE A 91 13.96 13.55 -6.13
C PHE A 91 14.38 15.01 -6.39
N PRO A 92 13.57 15.81 -7.10
CA PRO A 92 13.95 17.16 -7.47
C PRO A 92 14.30 17.99 -6.23
N LYS A 93 15.30 18.87 -6.33
CA LYS A 93 15.76 19.72 -5.20
C LYS A 93 14.65 20.61 -4.61
N SER A 94 13.53 20.78 -5.31
CA SER A 94 12.32 21.43 -4.79
C SER A 94 11.61 20.55 -3.76
N SER A 95 11.48 21.05 -2.54
CA SER A 95 10.86 20.34 -1.41
C SER A 95 9.40 19.96 -1.68
N THR A 96 8.64 20.82 -2.36
CA THR A 96 7.21 20.57 -2.66
C THR A 96 7.05 19.44 -3.67
N ILE A 97 7.79 19.47 -4.77
CA ILE A 97 7.71 18.45 -5.83
C ILE A 97 8.14 17.09 -5.29
N SER A 98 9.19 17.05 -4.48
CA SER A 98 9.63 15.83 -3.81
C SER A 98 8.56 15.25 -2.89
N ALA A 99 7.88 16.10 -2.11
CA ALA A 99 6.77 15.67 -1.27
C ALA A 99 5.58 15.15 -2.10
N THR A 100 5.24 15.81 -3.21
CA THR A 100 4.16 15.35 -4.10
C THR A 100 4.50 14.00 -4.75
N LEU A 101 5.74 13.82 -5.21
CA LEU A 101 6.17 12.55 -5.80
C LEU A 101 6.19 11.42 -4.76
N LEU A 102 6.64 11.71 -3.53
CA LEU A 102 6.57 10.77 -2.42
C LEU A 102 5.12 10.37 -2.12
N PHE A 103 4.19 11.33 -2.11
CA PHE A 103 2.76 11.07 -1.93
C PHE A 103 2.16 10.24 -3.06
N LEU A 104 2.59 10.47 -4.32
CA LEU A 104 2.20 9.67 -5.48
C LEU A 104 2.62 8.20 -5.31
N HIS A 105 3.85 7.96 -4.86
CA HIS A 105 4.37 6.62 -4.66
C HIS A 105 3.65 5.89 -3.52
N PHE A 106 3.43 6.57 -2.39
CA PHE A 106 2.61 6.05 -1.30
C PHE A 106 1.19 5.68 -1.77
N SER A 107 0.57 6.56 -2.53
CA SER A 107 -0.78 6.36 -3.07
C SER A 107 -0.83 5.15 -4.01
N TYR A 108 0.20 4.94 -4.84
CA TYR A 108 0.30 3.77 -5.72
C TYR A 108 0.36 2.46 -4.92
N PHE A 109 1.27 2.36 -3.94
CA PHE A 109 1.38 1.16 -3.11
C PHE A 109 0.13 0.91 -2.29
N SER A 110 -0.55 1.96 -1.82
CA SER A 110 -1.86 1.84 -1.17
C SER A 110 -2.93 1.29 -2.11
N CYS A 111 -2.94 1.70 -3.38
CA CYS A 111 -3.85 1.16 -4.39
C CYS A 111 -3.58 -0.32 -4.68
N LEU A 112 -2.31 -0.72 -4.81
CA LEU A 112 -1.94 -2.14 -4.96
C LEU A 112 -2.44 -2.99 -3.78
N ILE A 113 -2.18 -2.55 -2.54
CA ILE A 113 -2.68 -3.23 -1.35
C ILE A 113 -4.20 -3.33 -1.38
N ALA A 114 -4.90 -2.24 -1.72
CA ALA A 114 -6.36 -2.20 -1.77
C ALA A 114 -6.94 -3.14 -2.85
N ILE A 115 -6.31 -3.25 -4.01
CA ILE A 115 -6.74 -4.16 -5.08
C ILE A 115 -6.61 -5.63 -4.63
N HIS A 116 -5.50 -5.98 -3.99
CA HIS A 116 -5.18 -7.38 -3.72
C HIS A 116 -5.63 -7.89 -2.34
N ARG A 117 -5.98 -7.00 -1.40
CA ARG A 117 -6.38 -7.40 -0.05
C ARG A 117 -7.73 -8.12 0.00
N VAL A 118 -8.73 -7.70 -0.79
CA VAL A 118 -10.07 -8.30 -0.77
C VAL A 118 -10.06 -9.75 -1.25
N PRO A 119 -9.43 -10.09 -2.40
CA PRO A 119 -9.25 -11.48 -2.82
C PRO A 119 -8.46 -12.32 -1.81
N ALA A 120 -7.36 -11.79 -1.26
CA ALA A 120 -6.54 -12.52 -0.28
C ALA A 120 -7.36 -12.90 0.96
N ALA A 121 -8.13 -11.95 1.51
CA ALA A 121 -8.98 -12.20 2.66
C ALA A 121 -10.12 -13.20 2.37
N ARG A 122 -10.79 -13.08 1.22
CA ARG A 122 -11.88 -14.00 0.84
C ARG A 122 -11.36 -15.40 0.53
N GLY A 123 -10.24 -15.50 -0.17
CA GLY A 123 -9.62 -16.78 -0.51
C GLY A 123 -9.08 -17.52 0.71
N SER A 124 -8.50 -16.82 1.68
CA SER A 124 -8.10 -17.42 2.97
C SER A 124 -9.29 -18.01 3.72
N ARG A 125 -10.43 -17.31 3.80
CA ARG A 125 -11.67 -17.85 4.40
C ARG A 125 -12.18 -19.10 3.69
N LEU A 126 -12.24 -19.06 2.36
CA LEU A 126 -12.67 -20.21 1.57
C LEU A 126 -11.73 -21.42 1.75
N ALA A 127 -10.42 -21.20 1.85
CA ALA A 127 -9.48 -22.28 2.12
C ALA A 127 -9.72 -22.91 3.50
N MET A 128 -9.98 -22.12 4.54
CA MET A 128 -10.32 -22.62 5.87
C MET A 128 -11.62 -23.44 5.85
N ASP A 129 -12.68 -22.94 5.22
CA ASP A 129 -13.97 -23.64 5.11
C ASP A 129 -13.83 -24.99 4.38
N LEU A 130 -12.95 -25.08 3.37
CA LEU A 130 -12.70 -26.32 2.62
C LEU A 130 -11.89 -27.35 3.40
N VAL A 131 -10.90 -26.89 4.19
CA VAL A 131 -10.13 -27.74 5.10
C VAL A 131 -11.04 -28.33 6.17
N GLU A 132 -11.94 -27.54 6.76
CA GLU A 132 -12.93 -28.04 7.72
C GLU A 132 -13.92 -29.05 7.09
N ARG A 133 -14.22 -28.89 5.80
CA ARG A 133 -15.18 -29.75 5.08
C ARG A 133 -14.57 -30.94 4.34
N ASN A 134 -13.27 -31.24 4.49
CA ASN A 134 -12.56 -32.34 3.80
C ASN A 134 -12.74 -32.38 2.27
N ASN A 135 -13.06 -31.25 1.63
CA ASN A 135 -13.28 -31.18 0.18
C ASN A 135 -12.00 -30.72 -0.53
N VAL A 136 -11.13 -31.68 -0.85
CA VAL A 136 -9.77 -31.50 -1.43
C VAL A 136 -9.78 -31.00 -2.89
N TYR A 137 -10.95 -30.82 -3.53
CA TYR A 137 -11.03 -30.66 -4.98
C TYR A 137 -11.04 -29.22 -5.52
N ASN A 138 -11.00 -28.19 -4.68
CA ASN A 138 -10.96 -26.80 -5.15
C ASN A 138 -9.61 -26.15 -4.81
N VAL A 139 -8.67 -26.21 -5.75
CA VAL A 139 -7.41 -25.48 -5.72
C VAL A 139 -7.70 -23.98 -5.53
N PRO A 140 -6.98 -23.25 -4.64
CA PRO A 140 -7.14 -21.82 -4.49
C PRO A 140 -7.01 -21.13 -5.85
N HIS A 141 -7.98 -20.28 -6.21
CA HIS A 141 -7.94 -19.54 -7.48
C HIS A 141 -6.59 -18.81 -7.61
N PRO A 142 -5.84 -18.90 -8.72
CA PRO A 142 -4.48 -18.36 -8.87
C PRO A 142 -4.33 -16.88 -8.44
N VAL A 143 -5.40 -16.10 -8.67
CA VAL A 143 -5.52 -14.69 -8.24
C VAL A 143 -5.37 -14.50 -6.73
N VAL A 144 -5.83 -15.45 -5.90
CA VAL A 144 -5.72 -15.39 -4.44
C VAL A 144 -4.28 -15.57 -3.98
N SER A 145 -3.57 -16.58 -4.50
CA SER A 145 -2.21 -16.91 -4.07
C SER A 145 -1.19 -15.82 -4.44
N MET A 146 -1.33 -15.20 -5.61
CA MET A 146 -0.44 -14.09 -6.02
C MET A 146 -0.73 -12.78 -5.26
N SER A 147 -1.96 -12.59 -4.79
CA SER A 147 -2.39 -11.34 -4.16
C SER A 147 -1.71 -11.05 -2.82
N GLU A 148 -1.36 -12.09 -2.06
CA GLU A 148 -0.67 -11.91 -0.77
C GLU A 148 0.77 -11.40 -0.97
N SER A 149 1.54 -12.01 -1.88
CA SER A 149 2.90 -11.59 -2.21
C SER A 149 2.96 -10.15 -2.76
N LEU A 150 1.97 -9.76 -3.56
CA LEU A 150 1.84 -8.39 -4.06
C LEU A 150 1.55 -7.40 -2.92
N CYS A 151 0.67 -7.76 -1.99
CA CYS A 151 0.38 -6.94 -0.81
C CYS A 151 1.61 -6.75 0.08
N THR A 152 2.38 -7.81 0.37
CA THR A 152 3.56 -7.73 1.23
C THR A 152 4.71 -6.96 0.57
N THR A 153 4.88 -7.12 -0.75
CA THR A 153 5.85 -6.34 -1.54
C THR A 153 5.50 -4.85 -1.53
N ALA A 154 4.24 -4.50 -1.81
CA ALA A 154 3.77 -3.12 -1.79
C ALA A 154 3.85 -2.49 -0.39
N ALA A 155 3.49 -3.24 0.66
CA ALA A 155 3.61 -2.79 2.04
C ALA A 155 5.08 -2.54 2.43
N THR A 156 5.97 -3.45 2.06
CA THR A 156 7.42 -3.29 2.28
C THR A 156 7.95 -2.04 1.58
N ALA A 157 7.61 -1.83 0.31
CA ALA A 157 8.01 -0.64 -0.44
C ALA A 157 7.49 0.64 0.21
N SER A 158 6.22 0.65 0.64
CA SER A 158 5.62 1.77 1.38
C SER A 158 6.37 2.09 2.67
N ILE A 159 6.72 1.10 3.51
CA ILE A 159 7.49 1.36 4.74
C ILE A 159 8.89 1.89 4.42
N ASN A 160 9.55 1.37 3.37
CA ASN A 160 10.86 1.86 2.96
C ASN A 160 10.86 3.31 2.47
N LEU A 161 9.71 3.84 2.03
CA LEU A 161 9.54 5.25 1.67
C LEU A 161 9.44 6.19 2.88
N MET A 162 9.12 5.66 4.08
CA MET A 162 8.96 6.45 5.31
C MET A 162 10.18 7.31 5.62
N LYS A 163 11.39 6.84 5.28
CA LYS A 163 12.65 7.58 5.48
C LYS A 163 12.74 8.91 4.72
N TYR A 164 11.89 9.10 3.70
CA TYR A 164 11.82 10.34 2.91
C TYR A 164 10.76 11.32 3.41
N ILE A 165 9.97 10.97 4.43
CA ILE A 165 8.98 11.88 5.01
C ILE A 165 9.71 13.04 5.70
N PRO A 166 9.38 14.31 5.38
CA PRO A 166 10.04 15.47 5.97
C PRO A 166 9.64 15.64 7.44
N LYS A 167 10.56 15.31 8.35
CA LYS A 167 10.35 15.30 9.80
C LYS A 167 9.96 16.65 10.40
N SER A 168 10.33 17.76 9.76
CA SER A 168 10.05 19.12 10.25
C SER A 168 8.70 19.68 9.79
N ASN A 169 7.95 18.98 8.92
CA ASN A 169 6.70 19.48 8.36
C ASN A 169 5.51 18.60 8.80
N ILE A 170 4.84 19.02 9.87
CA ILE A 170 3.71 18.30 10.49
C ILE A 170 2.56 18.08 9.50
N ALA A 171 2.28 19.03 8.60
CA ALA A 171 1.21 18.88 7.61
C ALA A 171 1.52 17.76 6.60
N LEU A 172 2.77 17.69 6.12
CA LEU A 172 3.21 16.61 5.23
C LEU A 172 3.24 15.26 5.94
N ILE A 173 3.66 15.23 7.21
CA ILE A 173 3.58 14.03 8.05
C ILE A 173 2.13 13.55 8.17
N GLY A 174 1.20 14.43 8.54
CA GLY A 174 -0.21 14.09 8.70
C GLY A 174 -0.84 13.54 7.41
N MET A 175 -0.47 14.07 6.25
CA MET A 175 -0.95 13.55 4.96
C MET A 175 -0.36 12.18 4.58
N MET A 176 0.81 11.81 5.10
CA MET A 176 1.52 10.59 4.71
C MET A 176 1.49 9.47 5.75
N ILE A 177 1.26 9.77 7.04
CA ILE A 177 1.36 8.80 8.15
C ILE A 177 0.43 7.59 8.00
N TYR A 178 -0.71 7.78 7.34
CA TYR A 178 -1.67 6.70 7.05
C TYR A 178 -1.04 5.53 6.28
N TYR A 179 -0.14 5.80 5.33
CA TYR A 179 0.41 4.79 4.43
C TYR A 179 1.33 3.76 5.12
N PRO A 180 2.35 4.15 5.91
CA PRO A 180 3.15 3.19 6.65
C PRO A 180 2.33 2.42 7.70
N ILE A 181 1.28 3.01 8.28
CA ILE A 181 0.38 2.31 9.21
C ILE A 181 -0.45 1.25 8.48
N LEU A 182 -1.03 1.58 7.33
CA LEU A 182 -1.72 0.61 6.47
C LEU A 182 -0.78 -0.53 6.06
N ALA A 183 0.45 -0.21 5.70
CA ALA A 183 1.46 -1.20 5.34
C ALA A 183 1.82 -2.11 6.52
N SER A 184 2.01 -1.55 7.73
CA SER A 184 2.25 -2.30 8.96
C SER A 184 1.13 -3.30 9.26
N LYS A 185 -0.13 -2.85 9.18
CA LYS A 185 -1.31 -3.73 9.29
C LYS A 185 -1.31 -4.85 8.25
N THR A 186 -0.92 -4.53 7.02
CA THR A 186 -0.90 -5.49 5.91
C THR A 186 0.16 -6.57 6.16
N LEU A 187 1.36 -6.20 6.59
CA LEU A 187 2.42 -7.16 6.95
C LEU A 187 2.03 -8.01 8.16
N SER A 188 1.43 -7.40 9.19
CA SER A 188 0.94 -8.13 10.36
C SER A 188 -0.09 -9.19 9.97
N SER A 189 -1.08 -8.83 9.13
CA SER A 189 -2.07 -9.76 8.62
C SER A 189 -1.45 -10.91 7.82
N ALA A 190 -0.44 -10.64 7.00
CA ALA A 190 0.25 -11.69 6.23
C ALA A 190 1.02 -12.65 7.15
N ILE A 191 1.71 -12.13 8.19
CA ILE A 191 2.39 -12.97 9.18
C ILE A 191 1.39 -13.83 9.94
N VAL A 192 0.23 -13.28 10.34
CA VAL A 192 -0.80 -14.05 11.06
C VAL A 192 -1.36 -15.18 10.17
N GLN A 193 -1.51 -14.94 8.86
CA GLN A 193 -1.96 -15.95 7.91
C GLN A 193 -0.92 -17.03 7.66
N ASN A 194 0.36 -16.67 7.55
CA ASN A 194 1.46 -17.60 7.34
C ASN A 194 2.63 -17.32 8.31
N PRO A 195 2.51 -17.75 9.58
CA PRO A 195 3.50 -17.42 10.62
C PRO A 195 4.85 -18.15 10.43
N ARG A 196 4.95 -19.07 9.47
CA ARG A 196 6.17 -19.82 9.15
C ARG A 196 6.92 -19.26 7.95
N ASP A 197 6.41 -18.19 7.34
CA ASP A 197 7.06 -17.55 6.20
C ASP A 197 8.53 -17.17 6.52
N THR A 198 9.41 -17.31 5.53
CA THR A 198 10.84 -17.05 5.69
C THR A 198 11.13 -15.57 5.94
N SER A 199 10.27 -14.67 5.46
CA SER A 199 10.38 -13.22 5.61
C SER A 199 9.75 -12.68 6.90
N ARG A 200 9.11 -13.52 7.74
CA ARG A 200 8.40 -13.08 8.96
C ARG A 200 9.23 -12.18 9.88
N ILE A 201 10.50 -12.51 10.11
CA ILE A 201 11.40 -11.74 10.98
C ILE A 201 11.72 -10.38 10.36
N TYR A 202 11.89 -10.34 9.04
CA TYR A 202 12.10 -9.10 8.30
C TYR A 202 10.84 -8.21 8.37
N HIS A 203 9.66 -8.77 8.16
CA HIS A 203 8.40 -8.04 8.27
C HIS A 203 8.12 -7.51 9.68
N ILE A 204 8.41 -8.29 10.75
CA ILE A 204 8.32 -7.80 12.15
C ILE A 204 9.22 -6.58 12.35
N ARG A 205 10.46 -6.61 11.84
CA ARG A 205 11.38 -5.46 11.94
C ARG A 205 10.85 -4.23 11.22
N LEU A 206 10.18 -4.38 10.07
CA LEU A 206 9.54 -3.26 9.38
C LEU A 206 8.38 -2.68 10.18
N ILE A 207 7.53 -3.53 10.78
CA ILE A 207 6.43 -3.12 11.66
C ILE A 207 6.99 -2.32 12.86
N MET A 208 8.06 -2.79 13.49
CA MET A 208 8.75 -2.08 14.58
C MET A 208 9.29 -0.71 14.16
N GLN A 209 9.79 -0.56 12.92
CA GLN A 209 10.26 0.73 12.42
C GLN A 209 9.11 1.73 12.32
N VAL A 210 7.92 1.29 11.88
CA VAL A 210 6.74 2.15 11.81
C VAL A 210 6.30 2.57 13.22
N GLU A 211 6.21 1.63 14.16
CA GLU A 211 5.86 1.95 15.56
C GLU A 211 6.84 2.94 16.18
N THR A 212 8.15 2.75 15.97
CA THR A 212 9.19 3.66 16.46
C THR A 212 9.04 5.06 15.84
N PHE A 213 8.75 5.13 14.55
CA PHE A 213 8.49 6.40 13.86
C PHE A 213 7.26 7.11 14.45
N VAL A 214 6.13 6.42 14.61
CA VAL A 214 4.92 7.01 15.20
C VAL A 214 5.16 7.43 16.65
N SER A 215 5.90 6.63 17.43
CA SER A 215 6.29 6.99 18.80
C SER A 215 7.11 8.28 18.86
N SER A 216 8.05 8.48 17.93
CA SER A 216 8.80 9.74 17.86
C SER A 216 7.90 10.96 17.59
N LEU A 217 6.83 10.80 16.80
CA LEU A 217 5.87 11.87 16.52
C LEU A 217 5.01 12.25 17.73
N VAL A 218 4.63 11.26 18.57
CA VAL A 218 3.91 11.52 19.83
C VAL A 218 4.74 12.38 20.77
N LEU A 219 6.05 12.09 20.86
CA LEU A 219 6.97 12.85 21.70
C LEU A 219 7.14 14.29 21.22
N ASP A 220 7.25 14.49 19.91
CA ASP A 220 7.45 15.81 19.31
C ASP A 220 6.15 16.66 19.32
N THR A 221 5.00 16.01 19.12
CA THR A 221 3.69 16.67 19.01
C THR A 221 2.58 15.84 19.67
N PRO A 222 2.31 16.05 20.97
CA PRO A 222 1.27 15.32 21.68
C PRO A 222 -0.11 15.55 21.04
N ASN A 223 -0.75 14.46 20.59
CA ASN A 223 -2.02 14.49 19.88
C ASN A 223 -2.72 13.14 20.06
N GLU A 224 -3.94 13.15 20.60
CA GLU A 224 -4.73 11.93 20.86
C GLU A 224 -4.91 11.05 19.61
N GLY A 225 -5.00 11.66 18.42
CA GLY A 225 -5.06 10.92 17.16
C GLY A 225 -3.77 10.13 16.88
N ILE A 226 -2.61 10.72 17.16
CA ILE A 226 -1.31 10.05 16.98
C ILE A 226 -1.12 8.96 18.05
N ASP A 227 -1.63 9.18 19.28
CA ASP A 227 -1.62 8.16 20.34
C ASP A 227 -2.44 6.92 19.95
N GLY A 228 -3.62 7.13 19.34
CA GLY A 228 -4.42 6.05 18.79
C GLY A 228 -3.67 5.27 17.70
N LEU A 229 -2.99 5.97 16.80
CA LEU A 229 -2.17 5.35 15.75
C LEU A 229 -0.97 4.57 16.31
N LEU A 230 -0.36 5.05 17.40
CA LEU A 230 0.72 4.34 18.09
C LEU A 230 0.20 3.03 18.70
N LYS A 231 -0.97 3.08 19.34
CA LYS A 231 -1.62 1.89 19.90
C LYS A 231 -1.92 0.86 18.82
N ASP A 232 -2.47 1.29 17.67
CA ASP A 232 -2.72 0.42 16.52
C ASP A 232 -1.42 -0.25 16.04
N CYS A 233 -0.32 0.50 15.93
CA CYS A 233 0.97 -0.05 15.52
C CYS A 233 1.50 -1.11 16.49
N ALA A 234 1.41 -0.84 17.79
CA ALA A 234 1.81 -1.79 18.83
C ALA A 234 0.95 -3.06 18.80
N GLU A 235 -0.35 -2.94 18.53
CA GLU A 235 -1.25 -4.07 18.35
C GLU A 235 -0.85 -4.91 17.14
N TYR A 236 -0.60 -4.30 15.98
CA TYR A 236 -0.15 -5.01 14.78
C TYR A 236 1.15 -5.77 15.02
N ARG A 237 2.10 -5.19 15.76
CA ARG A 237 3.34 -5.89 16.15
C ARG A 237 3.06 -7.07 17.07
N SER A 238 2.27 -6.85 18.13
CA SER A 238 1.96 -7.87 19.13
C SER A 238 1.31 -9.10 18.49
N LEU A 239 0.33 -8.89 17.60
CA LEU A 239 -0.35 -9.95 16.85
C LEU A 239 0.62 -10.75 15.98
N ALA A 240 1.49 -10.06 15.23
CA ALA A 240 2.48 -10.71 14.37
C ALA A 240 3.47 -11.56 15.17
N GLU A 241 4.00 -11.02 16.28
CA GLU A 241 4.92 -11.76 17.14
C GLU A 241 4.24 -12.95 17.84
N ALA A 242 2.99 -12.80 18.30
CA ALA A 242 2.23 -13.87 18.93
C ALA A 242 2.04 -15.06 17.99
N ALA A 243 1.61 -14.80 16.75
CA ALA A 243 1.41 -15.84 15.74
C ALA A 243 2.71 -16.62 15.45
N VAL A 244 3.86 -15.94 15.39
CA VAL A 244 5.17 -16.59 15.20
C VAL A 244 5.57 -17.43 16.43
N ARG A 245 5.31 -16.93 17.65
CA ARG A 245 5.60 -17.67 18.89
C ARG A 245 4.78 -18.96 18.96
N GLU A 246 3.48 -18.87 18.74
CA GLU A 246 2.57 -20.02 18.73
C GLU A 246 2.97 -21.06 17.68
N ALA A 247 3.26 -20.62 16.46
CA ALA A 247 3.69 -21.53 15.38
C ALA A 247 5.03 -22.23 15.67
N THR A 248 5.92 -21.60 16.46
CA THR A 248 7.20 -22.17 16.88
C THR A 248 7.05 -23.17 18.04
N GLN A 249 6.10 -22.92 18.96
CA GLN A 249 5.81 -23.83 20.08
C GLN A 249 5.18 -25.13 19.60
N LEU A 250 4.27 -25.07 18.62
CA LEU A 250 3.66 -26.26 18.00
C LEU A 250 4.66 -27.19 17.27
N CYS A 251 5.87 -26.72 16.97
CA CYS A 251 6.92 -27.56 16.38
C CYS A 251 7.81 -28.25 17.43
N ARG A 252 7.66 -27.91 18.72
CA ARG A 252 8.48 -28.44 19.82
C ARG A 252 7.74 -29.44 20.71
N GLY A 253 6.43 -29.59 20.54
CA GLY A 253 5.61 -30.63 21.18
C GLY A 253 5.28 -31.73 20.18
#